data_AF-A0A0F6YG89-F1
#
_entry.id   AF-A0A0F6YG89-F1
#
_cell.length_a   1.000
_cell.length_b   1.000
_cell.length_c   1.000
_cell.angle_alpha   90.00
_cell.angle_beta   90.00
_cell.angle_gamma   90.00
#
_symmetry.space_group_name_H-M   'P 1'
#
loop_
_entity.id
_entity.type
_entity.pdbx_description
1 polymer ?
#
loop_
_entity_poly.entity_id
_entity_poly.type
_entity_poly.pdbx_seq_one_letter_code
_entity_poly.pdbx_strand_id
1 'polypeptide(L)'
;MLAASCTSERSSGSLIVVVSGGHEARDGIAASRFADGYEARFGHVVVALESLHLETASGQSAGVVVEPVLVELVPSTAMAWTIEGVAPQRWDAVRFASRPARDGVRLGDGVDASIAERMIAEGWSLYLEGTLVGPEGAPGEIPFELGFPVDVDYRECSSGDGTRGIVIPRASTASAEITWHLTHVFFDSYVENASLRAEAFAAAWDGEGPLTTEDLATQRLSRLRGVDGELLTDESGNPLVYLPGMTGATTLREFALSHRFAHWNGLEGECRTELRIAN
;
A
#
# COMPACT_ATOMS: atom_id res chain seq x y z
N MET A 1 48.99 -11.83 -36.87
CA MET A 1 47.98 -12.29 -35.88
C MET A 1 47.20 -11.07 -35.41
N LEU A 2 46.01 -10.85 -35.96
CA LEU A 2 45.06 -9.87 -35.42
C LEU A 2 44.28 -10.57 -34.31
N ALA A 3 44.48 -10.15 -33.06
CA ALA A 3 43.63 -10.56 -31.96
C ALA A 3 42.29 -9.83 -32.11
N ALA A 4 41.24 -10.57 -32.48
CA ALA A 4 39.88 -10.10 -32.38
C ALA A 4 39.53 -9.97 -30.89
N SER A 5 39.47 -8.73 -30.41
CA SER A 5 38.91 -8.43 -29.09
C SER A 5 37.39 -8.64 -29.19
N CYS A 6 36.91 -9.75 -28.66
CA CYS A 6 35.47 -9.95 -28.44
C CYS A 6 35.04 -9.04 -27.28
N THR A 7 34.81 -7.76 -27.58
CA THR A 7 33.90 -6.95 -26.76
C THR A 7 32.50 -7.48 -27.04
N SER A 8 32.08 -8.52 -26.31
CA SER A 8 30.66 -8.80 -26.22
C SER A 8 30.06 -7.65 -25.44
N GLU A 9 29.50 -6.67 -26.15
CA GLU A 9 28.47 -5.83 -25.60
C GLU A 9 27.44 -6.79 -25.02
N ARG A 10 27.46 -6.96 -23.69
CA ARG A 10 26.40 -7.67 -23.00
C ARG A 10 25.18 -6.77 -23.21
N SER A 11 24.38 -7.10 -24.21
CA SER A 11 23.10 -6.44 -24.45
C SER A 11 22.33 -6.44 -23.14
N SER A 12 22.22 -5.27 -22.52
CA SER A 12 21.43 -5.07 -21.31
C SER A 12 19.95 -5.12 -21.65
N GLY A 13 19.13 -5.37 -20.65
CA GLY A 13 17.71 -5.06 -20.69
C GLY A 13 17.40 -3.85 -19.84
N SER A 14 16.11 -3.55 -19.76
CA SER A 14 15.57 -2.45 -18.97
C SER A 14 14.41 -2.95 -18.12
N LEU A 15 14.09 -2.24 -17.04
CA LEU A 15 12.96 -2.51 -16.17
C LEU A 15 12.14 -1.25 -16.00
N ILE A 16 10.85 -1.33 -16.27
CA ILE A 16 9.86 -0.33 -15.86
C ILE A 16 9.14 -0.87 -14.62
N VAL A 17 9.01 -0.03 -13.59
CA VAL A 17 8.21 -0.33 -12.41
C VAL A 17 7.05 0.63 -12.35
N VAL A 18 5.84 0.09 -12.40
CA VAL A 18 4.59 0.82 -12.19
C VAL A 18 4.02 0.48 -10.82
N VAL A 19 3.27 1.42 -10.25
CA VAL A 19 2.52 1.24 -9.02
C VAL A 19 1.04 1.39 -9.36
N SER A 20 0.21 0.55 -8.76
CA SER A 20 -1.22 0.47 -9.06
C SER A 20 -2.04 0.46 -7.78
N GLY A 21 -3.04 1.32 -7.66
CA GLY A 21 -4.07 1.27 -6.62
C GLY A 21 -5.25 0.36 -6.98
N GLY A 22 -5.14 -0.42 -8.06
CA GLY A 22 -6.19 -1.33 -8.51
C GLY A 22 -7.43 -0.62 -9.05
N HIS A 23 -8.56 -1.30 -8.98
CA HIS A 23 -9.84 -0.68 -9.34
C HIS A 23 -10.37 0.19 -8.20
N GLU A 24 -9.96 -0.10 -6.96
CA GLU A 24 -10.40 0.60 -5.76
C GLU A 24 -9.97 2.07 -5.79
N ALA A 25 -8.75 2.38 -6.23
CA ALA A 25 -8.31 3.77 -6.38
C ALA A 25 -9.12 4.56 -7.44
N ARG A 26 -9.73 3.88 -8.42
CA ARG A 26 -10.54 4.51 -9.47
C ARG A 26 -11.99 4.65 -9.09
N ASP A 27 -12.55 3.53 -8.65
CA ASP A 27 -13.99 3.28 -8.59
C ASP A 27 -14.50 3.33 -7.14
N GLY A 28 -13.58 3.39 -6.17
CA GLY A 28 -13.89 3.22 -4.76
C GLY A 28 -14.15 1.76 -4.37
N ILE A 29 -14.65 1.57 -3.16
CA ILE A 29 -15.09 0.28 -2.63
C ILE A 29 -16.60 0.38 -2.40
N ALA A 30 -17.36 -0.34 -3.21
CA ALA A 30 -18.82 -0.29 -3.19
C ALA A 30 -19.43 -0.80 -1.88
N ALA A 31 -20.61 -0.27 -1.52
CA ALA A 31 -21.39 -0.68 -0.34
C ALA A 31 -21.59 -2.20 -0.20
N SER A 32 -21.78 -2.91 -1.32
CA SER A 32 -21.98 -4.37 -1.32
C SER A 32 -20.74 -5.18 -0.91
N ARG A 33 -19.57 -4.55 -0.79
CA ARG A 33 -18.33 -5.17 -0.35
C ARG A 33 -18.12 -5.04 1.16
N PHE A 34 -18.78 -4.08 1.80
CA PHE A 34 -18.73 -3.86 3.24
C PHE A 34 -19.86 -4.60 3.94
N ALA A 35 -19.54 -5.29 5.04
CA ALA A 35 -20.52 -6.02 5.83
C ALA A 35 -21.52 -5.08 6.55
N ASP A 36 -21.11 -3.83 6.79
CA ASP A 36 -21.91 -2.77 7.41
C ASP A 36 -22.51 -1.79 6.38
N GLY A 37 -22.41 -2.08 5.08
CA GLY A 37 -23.08 -1.34 4.02
C GLY A 37 -22.49 0.04 3.70
N TYR A 38 -21.32 0.37 4.24
CA TYR A 38 -20.60 1.59 3.91
C TYR A 38 -19.94 1.50 2.52
N GLU A 39 -19.77 2.63 1.86
CA GLU A 39 -18.96 2.79 0.65
C GLU A 39 -17.74 3.68 0.95
N ALA A 40 -16.61 3.41 0.30
CA ALA A 40 -15.43 4.28 0.36
C ALA A 40 -15.10 4.83 -1.02
N ARG A 41 -14.90 6.14 -1.13
CA ARG A 41 -14.41 6.83 -2.34
C ARG A 41 -13.06 7.44 -2.04
N PHE A 42 -12.16 7.43 -3.01
CA PHE A 42 -10.81 7.99 -2.86
C PHE A 42 -10.63 9.20 -3.77
N GLY A 43 -10.13 10.29 -3.20
CA GLY A 43 -9.69 11.49 -3.92
C GLY A 43 -8.19 11.44 -4.21
N HIS A 44 -7.40 11.08 -3.19
CA HIS A 44 -5.95 10.93 -3.29
C HIS A 44 -5.47 9.67 -2.59
N VAL A 45 -4.52 8.99 -3.21
CA VAL A 45 -3.82 7.84 -2.63
C VAL A 45 -2.36 7.98 -3.00
N VAL A 46 -1.58 8.53 -2.07
CA VAL A 46 -0.16 8.82 -2.32
C VAL A 46 0.72 7.88 -1.51
N VAL A 47 1.62 7.18 -2.19
CA VAL A 47 2.57 6.24 -1.57
C VAL A 47 4.00 6.71 -1.73
N ALA A 48 4.78 6.58 -0.66
CA ALA A 48 6.22 6.81 -0.68
C ALA A 48 6.96 5.49 -0.88
N LEU A 49 7.77 5.42 -1.94
CA LEU A 49 8.67 4.31 -2.22
C LEU A 49 10.11 4.76 -2.08
N GLU A 50 10.90 4.03 -1.30
CA GLU A 50 12.29 4.40 -1.02
C GLU A 50 13.28 3.69 -1.94
N SER A 51 13.11 2.38 -2.13
CA SER A 51 14.14 1.55 -2.75
C SER A 51 13.58 0.37 -3.54
N LEU A 52 14.40 -0.11 -4.49
CA LEU A 52 14.22 -1.35 -5.22
C LEU A 52 15.57 -2.07 -5.33
N HIS A 53 15.59 -3.34 -4.95
CA HIS A 53 16.76 -4.20 -5.04
C HIS A 53 16.45 -5.41 -5.91
N LEU A 54 17.32 -5.65 -6.88
CA LEU A 54 17.30 -6.84 -7.73
C LEU A 54 18.53 -7.67 -7.42
N GLU A 55 18.31 -8.84 -6.82
CA GLU A 55 19.36 -9.78 -6.46
C GLU A 55 19.04 -11.18 -6.97
N THR A 56 20.06 -12.02 -7.06
CA THR A 56 19.90 -13.46 -7.20
C THR A 56 19.96 -14.12 -5.83
N ALA A 57 19.43 -15.34 -5.69
CA ALA A 57 19.57 -16.16 -4.49
C ALA A 57 21.03 -16.48 -4.12
N SER A 58 21.97 -16.35 -5.07
CA SER A 58 23.41 -16.48 -4.83
C SER A 58 24.09 -15.18 -4.34
N GLY A 59 23.33 -14.09 -4.17
CA GLY A 59 23.83 -12.80 -3.69
C GLY A 59 24.44 -11.90 -4.78
N GLN A 60 24.26 -12.22 -6.07
CA GLN A 60 24.62 -11.29 -7.13
C GLN A 60 23.62 -10.14 -7.14
N SER A 61 24.11 -8.90 -7.07
CA SER A 61 23.27 -7.70 -7.16
C SER A 61 23.30 -7.10 -8.56
N ALA A 62 22.18 -6.55 -9.01
CA ALA A 62 22.09 -5.74 -10.21
C ALA A 62 22.73 -4.35 -10.05
N GLY A 63 23.03 -3.92 -8.81
CA GLY A 63 23.57 -2.58 -8.54
C GLY A 63 22.59 -1.45 -8.89
N VAL A 64 21.30 -1.75 -8.90
CA VAL A 64 20.24 -0.77 -9.17
C VAL A 64 20.20 0.24 -8.03
N VAL A 65 20.21 1.53 -8.39
CA VAL A 65 19.99 2.64 -7.48
C VAL A 65 18.83 3.44 -8.04
N VAL A 66 17.80 3.63 -7.22
CA VAL A 66 16.62 4.42 -7.57
C VAL A 66 16.50 5.61 -6.63
N GLU A 67 15.94 6.69 -7.12
CA GLU A 67 15.56 7.83 -6.28
C GLU A 67 14.24 7.54 -5.56
N PRO A 68 14.13 7.84 -4.25
CA PRO A 68 12.86 7.80 -3.54
C PRO A 68 11.80 8.62 -4.25
N VAL A 69 10.56 8.13 -4.26
CA VAL A 69 9.47 8.72 -5.04
C VAL A 69 8.13 8.68 -4.30
N LEU A 70 7.37 9.77 -4.40
CA LEU A 70 5.94 9.80 -4.10
C LEU A 70 5.16 9.47 -5.37
N VAL A 71 4.17 8.59 -5.27
CA VAL A 71 3.37 8.14 -6.42
C VAL A 71 1.89 8.30 -6.09
N GLU A 72 1.16 9.04 -6.93
CA GLU A 72 -0.30 9.16 -6.87
C GLU A 72 -0.95 7.96 -7.58
N LEU A 73 -1.87 7.29 -6.90
CA LEU A 73 -2.54 6.09 -7.39
C LEU A 73 -3.97 6.36 -7.86
N VAL A 74 -4.52 7.55 -7.65
CA VAL A 74 -5.80 7.97 -8.25
C VAL A 74 -5.53 8.65 -9.61
N PRO A 75 -6.15 8.20 -10.73
CA PRO A 75 -7.24 7.24 -10.78
C PRO A 75 -6.83 5.77 -10.90
N SER A 76 -5.57 5.39 -11.13
CA SER A 76 -5.20 3.97 -10.98
C SER A 76 -3.71 3.68 -10.85
N THR A 77 -2.91 4.12 -11.83
CA THR A 77 -1.54 3.63 -12.00
C THR A 77 -0.60 4.76 -12.36
N ALA A 78 0.62 4.67 -11.85
CA ALA A 78 1.67 5.64 -12.13
C ALA A 78 3.04 4.96 -12.16
N MET A 79 3.96 5.54 -12.92
CA MET A 79 5.31 5.01 -13.07
C MET A 79 6.17 5.44 -11.88
N ALA A 80 6.75 4.47 -11.16
CA ALA A 80 7.72 4.76 -10.11
C ALA A 80 9.11 4.95 -10.70
N TRP A 81 9.60 3.99 -11.50
CA TRP A 81 10.99 3.99 -11.98
C TRP A 81 11.12 3.39 -13.38
N THR A 82 12.09 3.91 -14.13
CA THR A 82 12.65 3.27 -15.32
C THR A 82 14.13 3.04 -15.08
N ILE A 83 14.57 1.80 -15.21
CA ILE A 83 15.92 1.35 -14.88
C ILE A 83 16.53 0.73 -16.12
N GLU A 84 17.55 1.39 -16.65
CA GLU A 84 18.29 0.94 -17.83
C GLU A 84 19.51 0.10 -17.44
N GLY A 85 20.07 -0.65 -18.39
CA GLY A 85 21.37 -1.29 -18.19
C GLY A 85 21.35 -2.53 -17.29
N VAL A 86 20.16 -3.09 -17.01
CA VAL A 86 20.03 -4.27 -16.13
C VAL A 86 20.49 -5.52 -16.86
N ALA A 87 21.32 -6.35 -16.23
CA ALA A 87 21.78 -7.58 -16.87
C ALA A 87 20.60 -8.52 -17.20
N PRO A 88 20.54 -9.10 -18.41
CA PRO A 88 19.40 -9.90 -18.84
C PRO A 88 19.46 -11.31 -18.23
N GLN A 89 18.78 -11.47 -17.11
CA GLN A 89 18.67 -12.71 -16.37
C GLN A 89 17.45 -12.69 -15.45
N ARG A 90 17.23 -13.80 -14.74
CA ARG A 90 16.31 -13.83 -13.60
C ARG A 90 16.97 -13.22 -12.37
N TRP A 91 16.26 -12.30 -11.72
CA TRP A 91 16.54 -11.77 -10.40
C TRP A 91 15.47 -12.34 -9.47
N ASP A 92 15.77 -13.42 -8.76
CA ASP A 92 14.82 -14.19 -7.95
C ASP A 92 14.75 -13.75 -6.48
N ALA A 93 15.50 -12.73 -6.09
CA ALA A 93 15.46 -12.10 -4.78
C ALA A 93 15.14 -10.60 -4.89
N VAL A 94 13.94 -10.29 -5.40
CA VAL A 94 13.43 -8.91 -5.47
C VAL A 94 13.06 -8.41 -4.08
N ARG A 95 13.40 -7.15 -3.81
CA ARG A 95 12.99 -6.43 -2.59
C ARG A 95 12.65 -4.99 -2.93
N PHE A 96 11.71 -4.40 -2.22
CA PHE A 96 11.45 -2.96 -2.26
C PHE A 96 11.03 -2.47 -0.88
N ALA A 97 11.09 -1.15 -0.66
CA ALA A 97 10.70 -0.56 0.62
C ALA A 97 9.78 0.64 0.42
N SER A 98 8.80 0.75 1.31
CA SER A 98 8.02 1.96 1.54
C SER A 98 8.38 2.51 2.91
N ARG A 99 8.69 3.80 2.96
CA ARG A 99 9.19 4.50 4.14
C ARG A 99 8.62 5.92 4.16
N PRO A 100 8.53 6.57 5.33
CA PRO A 100 8.18 7.98 5.44
C PRO A 100 8.89 8.85 4.42
N ALA A 101 8.11 9.73 3.80
CA ALA A 101 8.64 10.72 2.87
C ALA A 101 9.65 11.63 3.58
N ARG A 102 10.65 12.10 2.83
CA ARG A 102 11.70 13.00 3.33
C ARG A 102 11.96 14.12 2.33
N ASP A 103 12.61 15.17 2.81
CA ASP A 103 13.08 16.27 1.96
C ASP A 103 13.85 15.75 0.73
N GLY A 104 13.50 16.29 -0.43
CA GLY A 104 14.11 15.91 -1.71
C GLY A 104 13.58 14.61 -2.32
N VAL A 105 12.53 14.00 -1.77
CA VAL A 105 11.79 12.92 -2.46
C VAL A 105 11.30 13.42 -3.83
N ARG A 106 11.43 12.60 -4.87
CA ARG A 106 10.92 12.93 -6.19
C ARG A 106 9.39 12.83 -6.20
N LEU A 107 8.72 13.78 -6.81
CA LEU A 107 7.28 13.69 -7.06
C LEU A 107 7.05 12.96 -8.38
N GLY A 108 6.27 11.88 -8.34
CA GLY A 108 5.72 11.25 -9.53
C GLY A 108 4.65 12.13 -10.17
N ASP A 109 4.25 11.76 -11.39
CA ASP A 109 3.20 12.47 -12.11
C ASP A 109 1.90 12.46 -11.29
N GLY A 110 1.23 13.62 -11.20
CA GLY A 110 -0.06 13.75 -10.52
C GLY A 110 0.00 13.95 -9.01
N VAL A 111 1.17 13.83 -8.36
CA VAL A 111 1.29 14.09 -6.92
C VAL A 111 1.13 15.58 -6.63
N ASP A 112 0.14 15.92 -5.81
CA ASP A 112 -0.07 17.29 -5.33
C ASP A 112 1.06 17.72 -4.37
N ALA A 113 1.60 18.92 -4.57
CA ALA A 113 2.72 19.42 -3.79
C ALA A 113 2.37 19.64 -2.31
N SER A 114 1.14 20.03 -1.99
CA SER A 114 0.71 20.23 -0.61
C SER A 114 0.54 18.90 0.14
N ILE A 115 0.08 17.86 -0.54
CA ILE A 115 0.07 16.49 0.00
C ILE A 115 1.49 16.01 0.24
N ALA A 116 2.40 16.23 -0.71
CA ALA A 116 3.81 15.88 -0.54
C ALA A 116 4.46 16.59 0.67
N GLU A 117 4.22 17.90 0.81
CA GLU A 117 4.70 18.68 1.96
C GLU A 117 4.17 18.12 3.29
N ARG A 118 2.89 17.76 3.35
CA ARG A 118 2.29 17.12 4.53
C ARG A 118 2.90 15.75 4.83
N MET A 119 3.04 14.89 3.82
CA MET A 119 3.65 13.56 4.01
C MET A 119 5.08 13.67 4.53
N ILE A 120 5.85 14.66 4.09
CA ILE A 120 7.20 14.92 4.60
C ILE A 120 7.15 15.44 6.03
N ALA A 121 6.31 16.44 6.30
CA ALA A 121 6.21 17.08 7.61
C ALA A 121 5.75 16.11 8.71
N GLU A 122 4.79 15.24 8.38
CA GLU A 122 4.19 14.29 9.31
C GLU A 122 4.87 12.91 9.30
N GLY A 123 5.86 12.71 8.43
CA GLY A 123 6.59 11.45 8.32
C GLY A 123 5.72 10.29 7.83
N TRP A 124 4.86 10.52 6.85
CA TRP A 124 3.97 9.50 6.29
C TRP A 124 4.59 8.78 5.10
N SER A 125 4.38 7.46 5.04
CA SER A 125 4.74 6.61 3.90
C SER A 125 3.54 6.29 3.01
N LEU A 126 2.33 6.46 3.53
CA LEU A 126 1.07 6.35 2.79
C LEU A 126 0.13 7.46 3.27
N TYR A 127 -0.56 8.08 2.32
CA TYR A 127 -1.64 9.04 2.54
C TYR A 127 -2.88 8.58 1.78
N LEU A 128 -4.02 8.53 2.47
CA LEU A 128 -5.33 8.27 1.89
C LEU A 128 -6.26 9.44 2.17
N GLU A 129 -6.84 10.01 1.13
CA GLU A 129 -7.89 11.02 1.24
C GLU A 129 -9.14 10.55 0.52
N GLY A 130 -10.29 10.79 1.11
CA GLY A 130 -11.53 10.38 0.50
C GLY A 130 -12.77 10.62 1.35
N THR A 131 -13.80 9.83 1.07
CA THR A 131 -15.10 9.93 1.73
C THR A 131 -15.65 8.54 2.03
N LEU A 132 -16.09 8.33 3.27
CA LEU A 132 -16.97 7.21 3.64
C LEU A 132 -18.42 7.64 3.49
N VAL A 133 -19.24 6.79 2.86
CA VAL A 133 -20.68 7.02 2.69
C VAL A 133 -21.41 5.88 3.38
N GLY A 134 -22.14 6.20 4.44
CA GLY A 134 -22.89 5.19 5.19
C GLY A 134 -24.24 4.83 4.57
N PRO A 135 -24.88 3.74 5.04
CA PRO A 135 -26.25 3.41 4.69
C PRO A 135 -27.26 4.44 5.23
N GLU A 136 -28.53 4.30 4.86
CA GLU A 136 -29.61 5.16 5.39
C GLU A 136 -29.62 5.17 6.93
N GLY A 137 -29.60 6.36 7.53
CA GLY A 137 -29.54 6.55 8.98
C GLY A 137 -28.14 6.77 9.55
N ALA A 138 -27.07 6.59 8.76
CA ALA A 138 -25.71 6.97 9.13
C ALA A 138 -25.47 8.50 9.03
N PRO A 139 -24.36 9.04 9.55
CA PRO A 139 -24.03 10.48 9.54
C PRO A 139 -23.87 11.16 8.16
N GLY A 140 -24.19 10.47 7.06
CA GLY A 140 -24.03 10.97 5.69
C GLY A 140 -22.64 10.69 5.12
N GLU A 141 -22.06 11.68 4.44
CA GLU A 141 -20.71 11.62 3.89
C GLU A 141 -19.68 12.08 4.94
N ILE A 142 -18.70 11.23 5.22
CA ILE A 142 -17.64 11.48 6.20
C ILE A 142 -16.32 11.63 5.44
N PRO A 143 -15.75 12.84 5.34
CA PRO A 143 -14.43 13.00 4.75
C PRO A 143 -13.38 12.34 5.64
N PHE A 144 -12.34 11.76 5.03
CA PHE A 144 -11.19 11.21 5.76
C PHE A 144 -9.87 11.65 5.14
N GLU A 145 -8.87 11.79 6.01
CA GLU A 145 -7.46 12.02 5.68
C GLU A 145 -6.60 11.15 6.60
N LEU A 146 -6.22 9.97 6.10
CA LEU A 146 -5.49 8.97 6.85
C LEU A 146 -4.02 8.98 6.44
N GLY A 147 -3.16 9.40 7.35
CA GLY A 147 -1.70 9.34 7.22
C GLY A 147 -1.13 8.14 7.96
N PHE A 148 -0.17 7.44 7.34
CA PHE A 148 0.45 6.24 7.88
C PHE A 148 1.96 6.42 8.01
N PRO A 149 2.50 6.64 9.23
CA PRO A 149 3.94 6.70 9.46
C PRO A 149 4.53 5.29 9.62
N VAL A 150 4.55 4.50 8.54
CA VAL A 150 4.99 3.10 8.60
C VAL A 150 6.19 2.82 7.69
N ASP A 151 7.16 2.10 8.22
CA ASP A 151 8.27 1.53 7.48
C ASP A 151 7.93 0.08 7.09
N VAL A 152 7.94 -0.24 5.81
CA VAL A 152 7.69 -1.60 5.33
C VAL A 152 8.77 -2.04 4.36
N ASP A 153 9.45 -3.14 4.71
CA ASP A 153 10.32 -3.86 3.79
C ASP A 153 9.56 -5.03 3.17
N TYR A 154 9.49 -5.07 1.85
CA TYR A 154 8.95 -6.17 1.07
C TYR A 154 10.11 -6.98 0.50
N ARG A 155 10.21 -8.26 0.85
CA ARG A 155 11.35 -9.12 0.53
C ARG A 155 10.90 -10.43 -0.09
N GLU A 156 11.81 -11.07 -0.84
CA GLU A 156 11.60 -12.40 -1.41
C GLU A 156 10.32 -12.46 -2.26
N CYS A 157 10.07 -11.41 -3.04
CA CYS A 157 8.80 -11.24 -3.74
C CYS A 157 8.60 -12.26 -4.87
N SER A 158 7.37 -12.71 -5.05
CA SER A 158 6.90 -13.57 -6.13
C SER A 158 5.62 -13.05 -6.77
N SER A 159 5.48 -13.25 -8.08
CA SER A 159 4.24 -12.99 -8.81
C SER A 159 3.12 -13.95 -8.40
N GLY A 160 1.87 -13.63 -8.75
CA GLY A 160 0.70 -14.48 -8.44
C GLY A 160 0.73 -15.89 -9.04
N ASP A 161 1.54 -16.12 -10.08
CA ASP A 161 1.77 -17.46 -10.65
C ASP A 161 2.85 -18.27 -9.88
N GLY A 162 3.35 -17.75 -8.75
CA GLY A 162 4.41 -18.34 -7.95
C GLY A 162 5.83 -18.06 -8.49
N THR A 163 5.96 -17.31 -9.58
CA THR A 163 7.27 -16.97 -10.14
C THR A 163 8.03 -16.04 -9.19
N ARG A 164 9.16 -16.50 -8.65
CA ARG A 164 10.04 -15.67 -7.82
C ARG A 164 10.72 -14.56 -8.63
N GLY A 165 10.60 -13.35 -8.11
CA GLY A 165 11.24 -12.13 -8.59
C GLY A 165 10.81 -11.70 -10.00
N ILE A 166 11.78 -11.42 -10.87
CA ILE A 166 11.53 -10.94 -12.23
C ILE A 166 12.59 -11.44 -13.23
N VAL A 167 12.20 -11.56 -14.50
CA VAL A 167 13.12 -11.89 -15.60
C VAL A 167 13.32 -10.64 -16.45
N ILE A 168 14.58 -10.22 -16.59
CA ILE A 168 14.97 -9.13 -17.49
C ILE A 168 15.37 -9.73 -18.84
N PRO A 169 14.68 -9.38 -19.94
CA PRO A 169 15.02 -9.88 -21.27
C PRO A 169 16.25 -9.17 -21.83
N ARG A 170 16.90 -9.80 -22.81
CA ARG A 170 18.03 -9.22 -23.55
C ARG A 170 17.53 -8.17 -24.54
N ALA A 171 18.14 -6.98 -24.54
CA ALA A 171 17.83 -5.89 -25.50
C ALA A 171 16.33 -5.57 -25.59
N SER A 172 15.63 -5.67 -24.46
CA SER A 172 14.20 -5.42 -24.34
C SER A 172 13.88 -4.99 -22.91
N THR A 173 12.64 -4.57 -22.68
CA THR A 173 12.17 -4.03 -21.40
C THR A 173 11.25 -5.03 -20.72
N ALA A 174 11.54 -5.34 -19.46
CA ALA A 174 10.58 -5.98 -18.56
C ALA A 174 9.71 -4.92 -17.88
N SER A 175 8.51 -5.32 -17.48
CA SER A 175 7.63 -4.51 -16.63
C SER A 175 7.40 -5.24 -15.32
N ALA A 176 7.42 -4.51 -14.21
CA ALA A 176 6.94 -4.95 -12.92
C ALA A 176 5.83 -4.03 -12.43
N GLU A 177 4.90 -4.59 -11.66
CA GLU A 177 3.85 -3.84 -10.98
C GLU A 177 3.97 -4.04 -9.45
N ILE A 178 3.87 -2.94 -8.71
CA ILE A 178 3.60 -2.96 -7.27
C ILE A 178 2.13 -2.57 -7.09
N THR A 179 1.30 -3.50 -6.62
CA THR A 179 -0.14 -3.25 -6.44
C THR A 179 -0.45 -2.93 -4.97
N TRP A 180 -1.13 -1.83 -4.70
CA TRP A 180 -1.51 -1.33 -3.37
C TRP A 180 -3.02 -1.57 -3.14
N HIS A 181 -3.37 -2.49 -2.23
CA HIS A 181 -4.78 -2.79 -1.93
C HIS A 181 -5.35 -1.85 -0.87
N LEU A 182 -6.25 -0.98 -1.30
CA LEU A 182 -6.93 -0.03 -0.42
C LEU A 182 -7.97 -0.69 0.49
N THR A 183 -8.41 -1.90 0.15
CA THR A 183 -9.32 -2.70 0.99
C THR A 183 -8.70 -3.07 2.33
N HIS A 184 -7.37 -3.21 2.40
CA HIS A 184 -6.72 -3.71 3.60
C HIS A 184 -6.95 -2.81 4.80
N VAL A 185 -7.03 -1.48 4.62
CA VAL A 185 -7.30 -0.57 5.74
C VAL A 185 -8.62 -0.86 6.45
N PHE A 186 -9.59 -1.46 5.74
CA PHE A 186 -10.94 -1.71 6.23
C PHE A 186 -11.23 -3.17 6.59
N PHE A 187 -10.25 -4.08 6.53
CA PHE A 187 -10.48 -5.45 6.97
C PHE A 187 -10.70 -5.50 8.48
N ASP A 188 -11.48 -6.46 8.95
CA ASP A 188 -11.66 -6.73 10.39
C ASP A 188 -10.64 -7.76 10.93
N SER A 189 -9.81 -8.36 10.07
CA SER A 189 -8.82 -9.36 10.47
C SER A 189 -7.70 -9.53 9.44
N TYR A 190 -6.60 -10.17 9.87
CA TYR A 190 -5.46 -10.54 9.00
C TYR A 190 -5.55 -11.94 8.41
N VAL A 191 -6.69 -12.61 8.55
CA VAL A 191 -6.90 -13.98 8.07
C VAL A 191 -7.57 -13.98 6.70
N GLU A 192 -7.49 -15.11 6.00
CA GLU A 192 -8.24 -15.31 4.78
C GLU A 192 -9.75 -15.13 5.03
N ASN A 193 -10.45 -14.46 4.09
CA ASN A 193 -11.89 -14.13 4.16
C ASN A 193 -12.28 -13.09 5.22
N ALA A 194 -11.36 -12.19 5.58
CA ALA A 194 -11.70 -10.99 6.36
C ALA A 194 -12.84 -10.19 5.71
N SER A 195 -13.72 -9.64 6.54
CA SER A 195 -14.82 -8.80 6.06
C SER A 195 -14.38 -7.34 6.06
N LEU A 196 -14.86 -6.56 5.09
CA LEU A 196 -14.65 -5.11 5.09
C LEU A 196 -15.68 -4.43 5.99
N ARG A 197 -15.22 -3.53 6.85
CA ARG A 197 -16.05 -2.80 7.82
C ARG A 197 -15.55 -1.36 7.94
N ALA A 198 -16.46 -0.39 7.89
CA ALA A 198 -16.14 1.03 8.04
C ALA A 198 -16.92 1.71 9.18
N GLU A 199 -17.90 1.05 9.81
CA GLU A 199 -18.73 1.70 10.83
C GLU A 199 -17.91 2.15 12.04
N ALA A 200 -16.91 1.37 12.47
CA ALA A 200 -16.00 1.77 13.53
C ALA A 200 -15.14 2.99 13.16
N PHE A 201 -14.80 3.16 11.87
CA PHE A 201 -14.12 4.36 11.36
C PHE A 201 -15.07 5.55 11.40
N ALA A 202 -16.28 5.39 10.89
CA ALA A 202 -17.32 6.42 10.94
C ALA A 202 -17.64 6.87 12.37
N ALA A 203 -17.68 5.94 13.33
CA ALA A 203 -17.92 6.22 14.74
C ALA A 203 -16.75 6.92 15.45
N ALA A 204 -15.56 6.93 14.86
CA ALA A 204 -14.42 7.69 15.36
C ALA A 204 -14.45 9.16 14.92
N TRP A 205 -15.26 9.51 13.91
CA TRP A 205 -15.39 10.88 13.44
C TRP A 205 -16.17 11.73 14.44
N ASP A 206 -15.63 12.91 14.78
CA ASP A 206 -16.22 13.83 15.76
C ASP A 206 -17.23 14.82 15.15
N GLY A 207 -17.40 14.78 13.82
CA GLY A 207 -18.29 15.67 13.07
C GLY A 207 -17.63 16.96 12.56
N GLU A 208 -16.36 17.21 12.90
CA GLU A 208 -15.62 18.42 12.53
C GLU A 208 -14.41 18.07 11.66
N GLY A 209 -14.34 18.63 10.46
CA GLY A 209 -13.22 18.33 9.54
C GLY A 209 -13.17 16.85 9.11
N PRO A 210 -12.05 16.40 8.51
CA PRO A 210 -11.87 15.01 8.09
C PRO A 210 -11.52 14.08 9.25
N LEU A 211 -12.03 12.85 9.21
CA LEU A 211 -11.58 11.73 10.04
C LEU A 211 -10.08 11.48 9.81
N THR A 212 -9.30 11.48 10.89
CA THR A 212 -7.85 11.26 10.86
C THR A 212 -7.45 9.91 11.42
N THR A 213 -6.19 9.52 11.18
CA THR A 213 -5.61 8.30 11.78
C THR A 213 -5.61 8.37 13.32
N GLU A 214 -5.43 9.56 13.90
CA GLU A 214 -5.43 9.80 15.34
C GLU A 214 -6.80 9.56 15.97
N ASP A 215 -7.88 9.92 15.28
CA ASP A 215 -9.25 9.73 15.75
C ASP A 215 -9.58 8.24 15.95
N LEU A 216 -9.00 7.37 15.14
CA LEU A 216 -9.16 5.91 15.26
C LEU A 216 -8.64 5.36 16.60
N ALA A 217 -7.83 6.11 17.34
CA ALA A 217 -7.37 5.71 18.68
C ALA A 217 -8.51 5.71 19.73
N THR A 218 -9.63 6.41 19.43
CA THR A 218 -10.81 6.43 20.30
C THR A 218 -11.55 5.08 20.32
N GLN A 219 -11.37 4.26 19.29
CA GLN A 219 -11.97 2.94 19.15
C GLN A 219 -11.05 1.86 19.73
N ARG A 220 -11.48 1.23 20.85
CA ARG A 220 -10.77 0.07 21.42
C ARG A 220 -11.25 -1.21 20.76
N LEU A 221 -10.34 -2.06 20.29
CA LEU A 221 -10.70 -3.31 19.60
C LEU A 221 -11.53 -4.26 20.48
N SER A 222 -11.32 -4.25 21.79
CA SER A 222 -12.08 -5.07 22.73
C SER A 222 -13.52 -4.59 22.94
N ARG A 223 -13.86 -3.39 22.45
CA ARG A 223 -15.12 -2.70 22.71
C ARG A 223 -15.40 -1.66 21.62
N LEU A 224 -15.42 -2.10 20.36
CA LEU A 224 -15.72 -1.23 19.22
C LEU A 224 -17.15 -0.72 19.33
N ARG A 225 -17.35 0.53 18.91
CA ARG A 225 -18.65 1.20 18.95
C ARG A 225 -19.09 1.64 17.57
N GLY A 226 -20.41 1.59 17.37
CA GLY A 226 -21.06 2.10 16.17
C GLY A 226 -21.28 3.60 16.26
N VAL A 227 -21.82 4.16 15.18
CA VAL A 227 -22.14 5.60 15.09
C VAL A 227 -23.23 6.02 16.07
N ASP A 228 -24.03 5.08 16.57
CA ASP A 228 -25.02 5.26 17.62
C ASP A 228 -24.42 5.29 19.04
N GLY A 229 -23.12 5.02 19.16
CA GLY A 229 -22.38 4.93 20.41
C GLY A 229 -22.56 3.60 21.15
N GLU A 230 -23.39 2.68 20.66
CA GLU A 230 -23.54 1.34 21.22
C GLU A 230 -22.40 0.41 20.77
N LEU A 231 -22.34 -0.79 21.35
CA LEU A 231 -21.35 -1.78 20.95
C LEU A 231 -21.64 -2.29 19.54
N LEU A 232 -20.63 -2.35 18.68
CA LEU A 232 -20.78 -3.03 17.39
C LEU A 232 -21.00 -4.52 17.61
N THR A 233 -21.92 -5.07 16.82
CA THR A 233 -22.20 -6.50 16.78
C THR A 233 -22.04 -7.05 15.37
N ASP A 234 -21.67 -8.33 15.28
CA ASP A 234 -21.72 -9.09 14.03
C ASP A 234 -23.16 -9.36 13.59
N GLU A 235 -23.31 -10.04 12.45
CA GLU A 235 -24.61 -10.37 11.85
C GLU A 235 -25.44 -11.36 12.70
N SER A 236 -24.81 -11.98 13.70
CA SER A 236 -25.44 -12.88 14.67
C SER A 236 -25.77 -12.18 16.01
N GLY A 237 -25.48 -10.88 16.13
CA GLY A 237 -25.71 -10.08 17.33
C GLY A 237 -24.67 -10.26 18.44
N ASN A 238 -23.54 -10.93 18.16
CA ASN A 238 -22.44 -11.02 19.11
C ASN A 238 -21.55 -9.78 19.01
N PRO A 239 -20.81 -9.38 20.06
CA PRO A 239 -19.84 -8.29 19.96
C PRO A 239 -18.86 -8.52 18.81
N LEU A 240 -18.73 -7.52 17.94
CA LEU A 240 -17.82 -7.57 16.81
C LEU A 240 -16.37 -7.57 17.31
N VAL A 241 -15.55 -8.49 16.81
CA VAL A 241 -14.15 -8.64 17.22
C VAL A 241 -13.25 -8.46 16.02
N TYR A 242 -12.36 -7.47 16.11
CA TYR A 242 -11.24 -7.37 15.18
C TYR A 242 -10.11 -8.28 15.65
N LEU A 243 -9.50 -9.02 14.73
CA LEU A 243 -8.46 -10.00 15.06
C LEU A 243 -7.06 -9.45 14.73
N PRO A 244 -6.34 -8.85 15.69
CA PRO A 244 -5.06 -8.17 15.46
C PRO A 244 -3.90 -9.12 15.12
N GLY A 245 -4.13 -10.43 15.06
CA GLY A 245 -3.09 -11.42 14.84
C GLY A 245 -1.93 -11.24 15.84
N MET A 246 -0.70 -11.24 15.32
CA MET A 246 0.53 -11.10 16.12
C MET A 246 0.91 -9.65 16.45
N THR A 247 0.16 -8.65 15.96
CA THR A 247 0.54 -7.23 16.11
C THR A 247 0.35 -6.73 17.54
N GLY A 248 -0.54 -7.35 18.30
CA GLY A 248 -0.91 -6.90 19.65
C GLY A 248 -1.71 -5.61 19.68
N ALA A 249 -2.27 -5.16 18.54
CA ALA A 249 -3.07 -3.95 18.46
C ALA A 249 -4.26 -3.99 19.44
N THR A 250 -4.48 -2.87 20.12
CA THR A 250 -5.53 -2.66 21.13
C THR A 250 -6.53 -1.59 20.73
N THR A 251 -6.16 -0.73 19.78
CA THR A 251 -7.01 0.30 19.18
C THR A 251 -7.18 0.09 17.68
N LEU A 252 -8.22 0.70 17.10
CA LEU A 252 -8.43 0.69 15.65
C LEU A 252 -7.29 1.40 14.91
N ARG A 253 -6.70 2.46 15.49
CA ARG A 253 -5.48 3.10 14.97
C ARG A 253 -4.33 2.11 14.83
N GLU A 254 -3.96 1.42 15.90
CA GLU A 254 -2.87 0.43 15.88
C GLU A 254 -3.14 -0.72 14.89
N PHE A 255 -4.41 -1.11 14.77
CA PHE A 255 -4.85 -2.11 13.82
C PHE A 255 -4.70 -1.61 12.38
N ALA A 256 -5.25 -0.45 12.03
CA ALA A 256 -5.12 0.15 10.70
C ALA A 256 -3.65 0.33 10.29
N LEU A 257 -2.79 0.81 11.21
CA LEU A 257 -1.35 1.01 10.97
C LEU A 257 -0.56 -0.28 10.75
N SER A 258 -1.08 -1.45 11.15
CA SER A 258 -0.36 -2.72 11.02
C SER A 258 -0.72 -3.53 9.77
N HIS A 259 -1.55 -2.98 8.88
CA HIS A 259 -1.85 -3.59 7.59
C HIS A 259 -0.67 -3.54 6.62
N ARG A 260 -0.62 -4.56 5.76
CA ARG A 260 0.37 -4.69 4.68
C ARG A 260 -0.36 -4.42 3.39
N PHE A 261 0.03 -3.40 2.63
CA PHE A 261 -0.81 -2.95 1.53
C PHE A 261 -0.34 -3.43 0.14
N ALA A 262 0.91 -3.89 0.00
CA ALA A 262 1.53 -4.03 -1.32
C ALA A 262 1.83 -5.47 -1.75
N HIS A 263 1.61 -5.73 -3.04
CA HIS A 263 1.84 -6.99 -3.73
C HIS A 263 2.79 -6.78 -4.90
N TRP A 264 3.46 -7.85 -5.33
CA TRP A 264 4.41 -7.83 -6.45
C TRP A 264 3.87 -8.58 -7.66
N ASN A 265 3.74 -7.90 -8.80
CA ASN A 265 3.25 -8.45 -10.07
C ASN A 265 1.87 -9.13 -9.95
N GLY A 266 0.85 -8.31 -9.76
CA GLY A 266 -0.56 -8.70 -9.75
C GLY A 266 -1.14 -8.86 -8.34
N LEU A 267 -2.45 -9.12 -8.28
CA LEU A 267 -3.27 -9.13 -7.06
C LEU A 267 -2.95 -10.31 -6.12
N GLU A 268 -2.37 -11.38 -6.66
CA GLU A 268 -1.98 -12.58 -5.90
C GLU A 268 -0.46 -12.65 -5.67
N GLY A 269 0.27 -11.60 -6.07
CA GLY A 269 1.69 -11.50 -5.79
C GLY A 269 1.97 -11.47 -4.29
N GLU A 270 3.07 -12.04 -3.84
CA GLU A 270 3.39 -12.10 -2.42
C GLU A 270 4.80 -11.61 -2.16
N CYS A 271 4.98 -10.94 -1.03
CA CYS A 271 6.29 -10.65 -0.48
C CYS A 271 6.29 -11.00 1.00
N ARG A 272 7.44 -11.43 1.51
CA ARG A 272 7.67 -11.43 2.94
C ARG A 272 7.81 -9.99 3.41
N THR A 273 6.92 -9.55 4.27
CA THR A 273 6.90 -8.16 4.77
C THR A 273 7.45 -8.06 6.18
N GLU A 274 8.26 -7.04 6.43
CA GLU A 274 8.65 -6.59 7.76
C GLU A 274 8.14 -5.15 7.95
N LEU A 275 7.19 -4.96 8.87
CA LEU A 275 6.57 -3.67 9.16
C LEU A 275 7.07 -3.13 10.49
N ARG A 276 7.35 -1.84 10.54
CA ARG A 276 7.63 -1.07 11.76
C ARG A 276 6.84 0.23 11.71
N ILE A 277 6.25 0.63 12.82
CA ILE A 277 5.61 1.94 12.93
C ILE A 277 6.74 2.92 13.27
N ALA A 278 6.91 3.96 12.45
CA ALA A 278 7.87 5.02 12.72
C ALA A 278 7.36 5.86 13.91
N ASN A 279 8.26 6.15 14.86
CA ASN A 279 7.97 6.98 16.03
C ASN A 279 8.14 8.46 15.72
#